data_AF-A0A077KNT1-F1
#
_entry.id   AF-A0A077KNT1-F1
#
_cell.length_a   1.000
_cell.length_b   1.000
_cell.length_c   1.000
_cell.angle_alpha   90.00
_cell.angle_beta   90.00
_cell.angle_gamma   90.00
#
_symmetry.space_group_name_H-M   'P 1'
#
loop_
_entity.id
_entity.type
_entity.pdbx_description
1 polymer ?
#
loop_
_entity_poly.entity_id
_entity_poly.type
_entity_poly.pdbx_seq_one_letter_code
_entity_poly.pdbx_strand_id
1 'polypeptide(L)'
;MSGLLNPGTQDPAFIGQRALEGAGNNRVLMGTGNIWFSQAGFVIPKFSNVLKIQPFFNYALKNMEALNQNGSYYDVGANFYLYGQNARIVAQYSSRPLYDIASKTIFDRKGEFLLSLQIVL
;
A
#
# COMPACT_ATOMS: atom_id res chain seq x y z
N MET A 1 1.53 15.14 -1.58
CA MET A 1 1.54 13.76 -2.12
C MET A 1 2.93 13.21 -1.87
N SER A 2 3.06 11.97 -1.37
CA SER A 2 4.37 11.40 -1.07
C SER A 2 4.41 9.94 -1.53
N GLY A 3 5.49 9.57 -2.21
CA GLY A 3 5.79 8.21 -2.67
C GLY A 3 6.99 7.74 -1.89
N LEU A 4 6.75 7.02 -0.80
CA LEU A 4 7.77 6.75 0.22
C LEU A 4 8.95 5.89 -0.26
N LEU A 5 8.84 5.23 -1.43
CA LEU A 5 9.82 4.24 -1.89
C LEU A 5 10.13 4.24 -3.39
N ASN A 6 9.50 5.10 -4.20
CA ASN A 6 9.82 5.23 -5.63
C ASN A 6 9.26 6.56 -6.21
N PRO A 7 9.87 7.72 -5.91
CA PRO A 7 9.49 8.97 -6.54
C PRO A 7 9.89 8.95 -8.02
N GLY A 8 8.94 9.24 -8.92
CA GLY A 8 9.20 9.32 -10.35
C GLY A 8 9.24 10.77 -10.83
N THR A 9 10.02 11.05 -11.87
CA THR A 9 9.97 12.33 -12.58
C THR A 9 8.86 12.29 -13.64
N GLN A 10 8.14 13.39 -13.80
CA GLN A 10 7.14 13.50 -14.86
C GLN A 10 7.81 13.53 -16.23
N ASP A 11 7.42 12.62 -17.12
CA ASP A 11 7.84 12.65 -18.53
C ASP A 11 7.08 13.79 -19.27
N PRO A 12 7.79 14.77 -19.88
CA PRO A 12 7.18 15.83 -20.68
C PRO A 12 6.52 15.34 -21.97
N ALA A 13 6.92 14.18 -22.50
CA ALA A 13 6.39 13.60 -23.74
C ALA A 13 5.20 12.65 -23.52
N PHE A 14 4.73 12.50 -22.27
CA PHE A 14 3.62 11.61 -21.94
C PHE A 14 2.28 12.17 -22.42
N ILE A 15 1.66 11.50 -23.40
CA ILE A 15 0.42 11.91 -24.06
C ILE A 15 -0.83 11.20 -23.46
N GLY A 16 -0.65 10.41 -22.39
CA GLY A 16 -1.72 9.66 -21.73
C GLY A 16 -2.37 10.40 -20.55
N GLN A 17 -3.39 9.77 -19.95
CA GLN A 17 -4.08 10.30 -18.77
C GLN A 17 -3.17 10.30 -17.54
N ARG A 18 -2.92 11.48 -17.00
CA ARG A 18 -2.06 11.67 -15.83
C ARG A 18 -2.84 11.44 -14.55
N ALA A 19 -2.31 10.61 -13.66
CA ALA A 19 -2.88 10.46 -12.33
C ALA A 19 -2.63 11.73 -11.50
N LEU A 20 -3.63 12.13 -10.70
CA LEU A 20 -3.53 13.21 -9.72
C LEU A 20 -2.34 13.00 -8.78
N GLU A 21 -1.98 11.75 -8.52
CA GLU A 21 -0.88 11.39 -7.65
C GLU A 21 0.51 11.73 -8.20
N GLY A 22 0.62 12.00 -9.50
CA GLY A 22 1.88 12.31 -10.16
C GLY A 22 2.67 11.05 -10.55
N ALA A 23 3.94 11.24 -10.90
CA ALA A 23 4.80 10.17 -11.36
C ALA A 23 5.35 9.31 -10.19
N GLY A 24 5.61 8.03 -10.47
CA GLY A 24 6.13 7.06 -9.51
C GLY A 24 5.06 6.46 -8.60
N ASN A 25 5.46 6.09 -7.38
CA ASN A 25 4.59 5.46 -6.38
C ASN A 25 3.89 6.46 -5.45
N ASN A 26 3.64 7.68 -5.90
CA ASN A 26 2.99 8.68 -5.07
C ASN A 26 1.56 8.30 -4.72
N ARG A 27 1.16 8.55 -3.47
CA ARG A 27 -0.22 8.33 -3.02
C ARG A 27 -0.80 9.58 -2.39
N VAL A 28 -2.13 9.75 -2.50
CA VAL A 28 -2.87 10.66 -1.62
C VAL A 28 -2.89 10.03 -0.21
N LEU A 29 -1.84 10.30 0.57
CA LEU A 29 -1.71 9.76 1.91
C LEU A 29 -2.57 10.51 2.93
N MET A 30 -2.68 11.84 2.79
CA MET A 30 -3.29 12.74 3.77
C MET A 30 -4.09 13.87 3.09
N GLY A 31 -5.18 14.28 3.73
CA GLY A 31 -6.08 15.37 3.33
C GLY A 31 -7.33 15.40 4.22
N THR A 32 -8.21 16.37 4.02
CA THR A 32 -9.44 16.54 4.82
C THR A 32 -10.47 15.46 4.48
N GLY A 33 -11.03 14.80 5.49
CA GLY A 33 -12.06 13.76 5.34
C GLY A 33 -11.94 12.65 6.38
N ASN A 34 -12.66 11.54 6.16
CA ASN A 34 -12.68 10.38 7.03
C ASN A 34 -11.92 9.21 6.42
N ILE A 35 -11.06 8.57 7.22
CA ILE A 35 -10.34 7.36 6.83
C ILE A 35 -10.73 6.24 7.78
N TRP A 36 -11.40 5.22 7.26
CA TRP A 36 -11.65 3.98 7.97
C TRP A 36 -10.58 2.96 7.60
N PHE A 37 -9.82 2.49 8.59
CA PHE A 37 -8.79 1.49 8.40
C PHE A 37 -9.12 0.23 9.19
N SER A 38 -9.07 -0.93 8.53
CA SER A 38 -9.28 -2.23 9.13
C SER A 38 -8.11 -3.12 8.78
N GLN A 39 -7.55 -3.78 9.79
CA GLN A 39 -6.45 -4.73 9.64
C GLN A 39 -6.84 -6.03 10.32
N ALA A 40 -6.62 -7.14 9.62
CA ALA A 40 -6.76 -8.49 10.13
C ALA A 40 -5.44 -9.23 9.92
N GLY A 41 -4.97 -9.93 10.93
CA GLY A 41 -3.76 -10.74 10.85
C GLY A 41 -3.94 -12.01 11.65
N PHE A 42 -3.43 -13.12 11.11
CA PHE A 42 -3.49 -14.41 11.76
C PHE A 42 -2.11 -15.04 11.80
N VAL A 43 -1.63 -15.40 12.99
CA VAL A 43 -0.36 -16.11 13.13
C VAL A 43 -0.66 -17.59 13.02
N ILE A 44 -0.06 -18.27 12.04
CA ILE A 44 -0.25 -19.72 11.85
C ILE A 44 0.48 -20.44 12.99
N PRO A 45 -0.24 -21.10 13.92
CA PRO A 45 0.39 -21.82 15.01
C PRO A 45 1.00 -23.12 14.47
N LYS A 46 2.22 -23.45 14.93
CA LYS A 46 2.95 -24.70 14.59
C LYS A 46 3.40 -24.86 13.12
N PHE A 47 3.78 -23.79 12.44
CA PHE A 47 4.38 -23.92 11.10
C PHE A 47 5.79 -24.57 11.14
N SER A 48 6.65 -24.11 12.05
CA SER A 48 7.98 -24.68 12.32
C SER A 48 8.48 -24.15 13.66
N ASN A 49 9.46 -24.82 14.28
CA ASN A 49 10.16 -24.29 15.45
C ASN A 49 11.03 -23.06 15.11
N VAL A 50 11.40 -22.90 13.83
CA VAL A 50 12.32 -21.86 13.37
C VAL A 50 11.60 -20.72 12.64
N LEU A 51 10.52 -21.02 11.92
CA LEU A 51 9.79 -20.06 11.09
C LEU A 51 8.33 -19.92 11.55
N LYS A 52 7.92 -18.68 11.83
CA LYS A 52 6.52 -18.31 12.09
C LYS A 52 6.02 -17.45 10.94
N ILE A 53 4.86 -17.80 10.38
CA ILE A 53 4.23 -17.06 9.30
C ILE A 53 2.97 -16.39 9.83
N GLN A 54 2.84 -15.10 9.58
CA GLN A 54 1.68 -14.29 9.91
C GLN A 54 1.17 -13.60 8.63
N PRO A 55 0.25 -14.23 7.88
CA PRO A 55 -0.53 -13.51 6.88
C PRO A 55 -1.28 -12.35 7.53
N PHE A 56 -1.37 -11.24 6.80
CA PHE A 56 -2.14 -10.07 7.15
C PHE A 56 -2.87 -9.50 5.94
N PHE A 57 -3.99 -8.87 6.21
CA PHE A 57 -4.81 -8.15 5.26
C PHE A 57 -5.19 -6.80 5.86
N ASN A 58 -4.97 -5.75 5.10
CA ASN A 58 -5.31 -4.38 5.45
C ASN A 58 -6.32 -3.85 4.43
N TYR A 59 -7.29 -3.11 4.92
CA TYR A 59 -8.29 -2.44 4.11
C TYR A 59 -8.47 -1.01 4.62
N ALA A 60 -8.25 -0.03 3.76
CA ALA A 60 -8.45 1.38 4.07
C ALA A 60 -9.50 1.97 3.13
N LEU A 61 -10.61 2.40 3.70
CA LEU A 61 -11.59 3.24 3.02
C LEU A 61 -11.28 4.69 3.32
N LYS A 62 -10.92 5.47 2.29
CA LYS A 62 -10.70 6.90 2.41
C LYS A 62 -11.84 7.64 1.75
N ASN A 63 -12.65 8.34 2.53
CA ASN A 63 -13.62 9.31 2.04
C ASN A 63 -13.06 10.71 2.29
N MET A 64 -12.38 11.25 1.28
CA MET A 64 -11.68 12.53 1.39
C MET A 64 -12.51 13.59 0.70
N GLU A 65 -12.75 14.73 1.36
CA GLU A 65 -13.53 15.85 0.82
C GLU A 65 -12.88 16.47 -0.43
N ALA A 66 -11.56 16.31 -0.56
CA ALA A 66 -10.82 16.70 -1.75
C ALA A 66 -11.11 15.82 -2.99
N LEU A 67 -11.69 14.63 -2.81
CA LEU A 67 -11.98 13.63 -3.84
C LEU A 67 -13.48 13.32 -3.91
N ASN A 68 -14.02 13.23 -5.13
CA ASN A 68 -15.47 13.06 -5.32
C ASN A 68 -15.96 11.62 -5.14
N GLN A 69 -15.09 10.71 -4.68
CA GLN A 69 -15.36 9.27 -4.60
C GLN A 69 -14.59 8.62 -3.45
N ASN A 70 -15.24 7.66 -2.78
CA ASN A 70 -14.62 6.82 -1.78
C ASN A 70 -13.49 5.98 -2.40
N GLY A 71 -12.27 6.16 -1.88
CA GLY A 71 -11.09 5.38 -2.23
C GLY A 71 -10.93 4.12 -1.42
N SER A 72 -11.11 2.95 -2.03
CA SER A 72 -10.80 1.67 -1.40
C SER A 72 -9.35 1.27 -1.68
N TYR A 73 -8.54 1.23 -0.63
CA TYR A 73 -7.19 0.69 -0.64
C TYR A 73 -7.19 -0.64 0.09
N TYR A 74 -6.49 -1.62 -0.45
CA TYR A 74 -6.33 -2.89 0.21
C TYR A 74 -4.89 -3.36 0.04
N ASP A 75 -4.36 -3.94 1.10
CA ASP A 75 -3.03 -4.52 1.12
C ASP A 75 -3.13 -5.94 1.67
N VAL A 76 -2.41 -6.85 1.06
CA VAL A 76 -2.32 -8.25 1.52
C VAL A 76 -0.86 -8.60 1.60
N GLY A 77 -0.46 -9.29 2.66
CA GLY A 77 0.93 -9.67 2.83
C GLY A 77 1.12 -10.75 3.86
N ALA A 78 2.37 -11.12 4.08
CA ALA A 78 2.76 -12.03 5.13
C ALA A 78 4.04 -11.54 5.79
N ASN A 79 4.06 -11.63 7.12
CA ASN A 79 5.26 -11.49 7.92
C ASN A 79 5.84 -12.89 8.18
N PHE A 80 7.12 -13.05 7.88
CA PHE A 80 7.90 -14.25 8.15
C PHE A 80 8.88 -13.93 9.27
N TYR A 81 8.65 -14.47 10.46
CA TYR A 81 9.55 -14.32 11.60
C TYR A 81 10.44 -15.55 11.70
N LEU A 82 11.74 -15.34 11.63
CA LEU A 82 12.76 -16.36 11.79
C LEU A 82 13.33 -16.30 13.20
N TYR A 83 13.67 -17.46 13.76
CA TYR A 83 14.39 -17.62 15.04
C TYR A 83 13.83 -16.75 16.18
N GLY A 84 12.55 -16.92 16.51
CA GLY A 84 11.98 -16.24 17.68
C GLY A 84 11.85 -14.71 17.56
N GLN A 85 11.86 -14.16 16.33
CA GLN A 85 11.76 -12.73 15.96
C GLN A 85 13.09 -11.99 15.69
N ASN A 86 14.23 -12.68 15.72
CA ASN A 86 15.54 -12.08 15.41
C ASN A 86 15.61 -11.53 13.98
N ALA A 87 14.91 -12.16 13.04
CA ALA A 87 14.73 -11.62 11.70
C ALA A 87 13.27 -11.68 11.28
N ARG A 88 12.79 -10.60 10.67
CA ARG A 88 11.44 -10.45 10.13
C ARG A 88 11.54 -10.07 8.66
N ILE A 89 11.01 -10.91 7.79
CA ILE A 89 10.81 -10.59 6.38
C ILE A 89 9.33 -10.25 6.19
N VAL A 90 9.04 -9.14 5.53
CA VAL A 90 7.69 -8.69 5.23
C VAL A 90 7.53 -8.64 3.72
N ALA A 91 6.65 -9.48 3.19
CA ALA A 91 6.21 -9.40 1.80
C ALA A 91 4.80 -8.84 1.78
N GLN A 92 4.60 -7.71 1.11
CA GLN A 92 3.33 -7.02 1.04
C GLN A 92 3.01 -6.65 -0.40
N TYR A 93 1.81 -6.99 -0.83
CA TYR A 93 1.21 -6.48 -2.04
C TYR A 93 0.17 -5.42 -1.68
N SER A 94 0.37 -4.20 -2.19
CA SER A 94 -0.50 -3.05 -1.96
C SER A 94 -1.22 -2.68 -3.24
N SER A 95 -2.53 -2.51 -3.18
CA SER A 95 -3.31 -1.99 -4.29
C SER A 95 -3.46 -0.48 -4.21
N ARG A 96 -3.11 0.19 -5.31
CA ARG A 96 -3.10 1.64 -5.45
C ARG A 96 -4.13 2.10 -6.49
N PRO A 97 -5.30 2.60 -6.07
CA PRO A 97 -6.20 3.33 -6.96
C PRO A 97 -5.54 4.64 -7.40
N LEU A 98 -5.50 4.88 -8.71
CA LEU A 98 -5.06 6.11 -9.33
C LEU A 98 -6.26 7.00 -9.64
N TYR A 99 -6.21 8.25 -9.20
CA TYR A 99 -7.27 9.23 -9.42
C TYR A 99 -6.99 10.08 -10.65
N ASP A 100 -8.03 10.38 -11.39
CA ASP A 100 -7.96 11.34 -12.49
C ASP A 100 -7.89 12.79 -11.97
N ILE A 101 -7.27 13.68 -12.75
CA ILE A 101 -7.12 15.10 -12.39
C ILE A 101 -8.42 15.89 -12.62
N ALA A 102 -9.19 15.56 -13.65
CA ALA A 102 -10.39 16.29 -14.06
C ALA A 102 -11.66 15.78 -13.36
N SER A 103 -11.87 14.47 -13.30
CA SER A 103 -13.07 13.88 -12.66
C SER A 103 -12.88 13.58 -11.18
N LYS A 104 -11.62 13.54 -10.69
CA LYS A 104 -11.27 13.11 -9.31
C LYS A 104 -11.83 11.73 -8.93
N THR A 105 -12.17 10.91 -9.93
CA THR A 105 -12.64 9.53 -9.78
C THR A 105 -11.48 8.55 -10.02
N ILE A 106 -11.64 7.31 -9.58
CA ILE A 106 -10.65 6.26 -9.79
C ILE A 106 -10.71 5.83 -11.26
N PHE A 107 -9.64 6.08 -12.01
CA PHE A 107 -9.55 5.70 -13.43
C PHE A 107 -8.87 4.34 -13.62
N ASP A 108 -7.85 4.04 -12.82
CA ASP A 108 -7.07 2.81 -12.93
C ASP A 108 -6.58 2.35 -11.56
N ARG A 109 -6.20 1.08 -11.43
CA ARG A 109 -5.67 0.50 -10.19
C ARG A 109 -4.35 -0.20 -10.48
N LYS A 110 -3.26 0.33 -9.92
CA LYS A 110 -1.93 -0.28 -10.03
C LYS A 110 -1.63 -1.12 -8.80
N GLY A 111 -0.83 -2.15 -8.98
CA GLY A 111 -0.28 -2.96 -7.89
C GLY A 111 1.13 -2.50 -7.52
N GLU A 112 1.45 -2.56 -6.24
CA GLU A 112 2.81 -2.42 -5.73
C GLU A 112 3.18 -3.65 -4.90
N PHE A 113 4.41 -4.14 -5.09
CA PHE A 113 4.99 -5.16 -4.24
C PHE A 113 6.11 -4.57 -3.40
N LEU A 114 6.02 -4.72 -2.09
CA LEU A 114 6.99 -4.27 -1.11
C LEU A 114 7.60 -5.50 -0.44
N LEU A 115 8.93 -5.56 -0.46
CA LEU A 115 9.70 -6.55 0.29
C LEU A 115 10.59 -5.82 1.27
N SER A 116 10.42 -6.10 2.56
CA SER A 116 11.21 -5.50 3.63
C SER A 116 11.87 -6.58 4.47
N LEU A 117 13.15 -6.41 4.78
CA LEU A 117 13.90 -7.23 5.72
C LEU A 117 14.22 -6.38 6.95
N GLN A 118 13.84 -6.86 8.12
CA GLN A 118 14.18 -6.28 9.41
C GLN A 118 14.95 -7.31 10.23
N ILE A 119 16.11 -6.92 10.74
CA ILE A 119 16.96 -7.74 11.60
C ILE A 119 17.03 -7.03 12.95
N VAL A 120 16.80 -7.77 14.03
CA VAL A 120 16.91 -7.30 15.41
C VAL A 120 18.03 -8.10 16.06
N LEU A 121 19.06 -7.39 16.54
CA LEU A 121 20.25 -7.96 17.19
C LEU A 121 20.07 -7.99 18.71
#